data_AF-A0A975MX58-F1
#
_entry.id   AF-A0A975MX58-F1
#
_cell.length_a   1.000
_cell.length_b   1.000
_cell.length_c   1.000
_cell.angle_alpha   90.00
_cell.angle_beta   90.00
_cell.angle_gamma   90.00
#
_symmetry.space_group_name_H-M   'P 1'
#
loop_
_entity.id
_entity.type
_entity.pdbx_description
1 polymer ?
#
loop_
_entity_poly.entity_id
_entity_poly.type
_entity_poly.pdbx_seq_one_letter_code
_entity_poly.pdbx_strand_id
1 'polypeptide(L)'
;MDHGAQMSTGSAGVDVVALLLRLVLLFGSAVVAGVGLLRPLVGELGRRLTVVVAALAGVSAVLAIVSIFTVDANVVGAVVHAALAVAIAGLLPKPGVARWLSAVLVVLLVIETALGSSGIDFAVDTVFVAGATVWLGVAALSLGVAPEEWRSSSLRLGPLAITLGGLLVLAGGTQLALSGIGFDRRLYGSAFGVALLAIVALALVATVVAAVPRADPGRTYRLGAAAVAVGFVAWSALAAIPKPPELPVPGVPLLASVSVADQDVPVLVSPQRPGRNLVHVPATAGEVSVAVEGGQPVRASARAGAEGSWAEVDLPDGRSDLVITKNDSPAKVEVDAGTDKGVASAAGSDGPECAAAALGGLLNNRRTVLTACPSDALGDEDADALRKLVGFLAERKAPVIDLVADETARGAAAAKVVREAAARRNIPVAAGQSPDGALVVVSGWDLGYRTMRDAAAAQRERPTYGYGLYAAPWLLHGPIVNLVASSSIPLRFDPREQLAVSYAVTVGNGFGGESPSVAGFRNWLGDQWRSVGGEVQIFASAQVNAMPMYPNEPHPPGMVMARDYRGQWVPEGTVVPVSVPLKS
;
A
#
# COMPACT_ATOMS: atom_id res chain seq x y z
N MET A 1 2.18 -23.14 -5.29
CA MET A 1 2.03 -22.50 -3.97
C MET A 1 2.14 -21.03 -4.23
N ASP A 2 0.99 -20.39 -4.36
CA ASP A 2 0.86 -18.99 -4.72
C ASP A 2 0.73 -18.22 -3.40
N HIS A 3 1.73 -17.40 -3.07
CA HIS A 3 1.72 -16.53 -1.90
C HIS A 3 1.56 -15.07 -2.33
N GLY A 4 0.69 -14.83 -3.31
CA GLY A 4 0.22 -13.49 -3.62
C GLY A 4 -0.61 -12.96 -2.47
N ALA A 5 -0.06 -12.03 -1.68
CA ALA A 5 -0.87 -11.15 -0.87
C ALA A 5 -1.78 -10.37 -1.83
N GLN A 6 -3.05 -10.77 -1.92
CA GLN A 6 -4.07 -9.96 -2.56
C GLN A 6 -4.14 -8.64 -1.80
N MET A 7 -3.56 -7.59 -2.37
CA MET A 7 -3.92 -6.23 -1.97
C MET A 7 -5.41 -6.10 -2.28
N SER A 8 -6.23 -6.10 -1.23
CA SER A 8 -7.66 -5.87 -1.29
C SER A 8 -7.89 -4.51 -1.97
N THR A 9 -8.35 -4.58 -3.20
CA THR A 9 -8.79 -3.48 -4.04
C THR A 9 -10.04 -2.86 -3.41
N GLY A 10 -10.06 -1.53 -3.33
CA GLY A 10 -10.97 -0.74 -2.50
C GLY A 10 -12.42 -0.64 -2.99
N SER A 11 -12.86 -1.49 -3.92
CA SER A 11 -14.25 -1.48 -4.42
C SER A 11 -14.88 -2.86 -4.65
N ALA A 12 -14.25 -3.96 -4.24
CA ALA A 12 -14.98 -5.21 -4.08
C ALA A 12 -15.94 -5.04 -2.89
N GLY A 13 -17.19 -4.66 -3.18
CA GLY A 13 -18.22 -4.47 -2.17
C GLY A 13 -18.20 -5.67 -1.21
N VAL A 14 -18.03 -5.38 0.08
CA VAL A 14 -18.03 -6.41 1.14
C VAL A 14 -19.21 -7.32 0.87
N ASP A 15 -18.96 -8.62 0.65
CA ASP A 15 -20.05 -9.58 0.51
C ASP A 15 -20.80 -9.60 1.85
N VAL A 16 -21.89 -8.85 1.88
CA VAL A 16 -22.69 -8.61 3.09
C VAL A 16 -23.23 -9.92 3.61
N VAL A 17 -23.54 -10.88 2.73
CA VAL A 17 -24.03 -12.20 3.10
C VAL A 17 -22.91 -12.99 3.79
N ALA A 18 -21.73 -13.06 3.17
CA ALA A 18 -20.55 -13.70 3.77
C ALA A 18 -20.20 -13.10 5.15
N LEU A 19 -20.21 -11.77 5.26
CA LEU A 19 -19.97 -11.07 6.52
C LEU A 19 -21.02 -11.43 7.57
N LEU A 20 -22.31 -11.37 7.23
CA LEU A 20 -23.38 -11.72 8.16
C LEU A 20 -23.30 -13.18 8.63
N LEU A 21 -23.03 -14.12 7.72
CA LEU A 21 -22.84 -15.54 8.08
C LEU A 21 -21.68 -15.71 9.08
N ARG A 22 -20.55 -15.03 8.84
CA ARG A 22 -19.39 -15.04 9.74
C ARG A 22 -19.73 -14.45 11.11
N LEU A 23 -20.40 -13.30 11.15
CA LEU A 23 -20.78 -12.64 12.41
C LEU A 23 -21.72 -13.50 13.25
N VAL A 24 -22.73 -14.14 12.63
CA VAL A 24 -23.66 -15.03 13.33
C VAL A 24 -22.94 -16.29 13.84
N LEU A 25 -22.06 -16.88 13.04
CA LEU A 25 -21.23 -18.02 13.43
C LEU A 25 -20.39 -17.70 14.67
N LEU A 26 -19.57 -16.65 14.60
CA LEU A 26 -18.66 -16.26 15.68
C LEU A 26 -19.42 -15.90 16.96
N PHE A 27 -20.52 -15.15 16.84
CA PHE A 27 -21.34 -14.77 17.98
C PHE A 27 -22.00 -15.98 18.66
N GLY A 28 -22.65 -16.85 17.88
CA GLY A 28 -23.28 -18.06 18.40
C GLY A 28 -22.28 -18.97 19.11
N SER A 29 -21.10 -19.14 18.52
CA SER A 29 -20.02 -19.97 19.08
C SER A 29 -19.42 -19.37 20.34
N ALA A 30 -19.26 -18.04 20.42
CA ALA A 30 -18.82 -17.36 21.63
C ALA A 30 -19.82 -17.56 22.79
N VAL A 31 -21.13 -17.51 22.53
CA VAL A 31 -22.15 -17.79 23.56
C VAL A 31 -22.07 -19.26 24.02
N VAL A 32 -21.99 -20.21 23.09
CA VAL A 32 -21.88 -21.66 23.39
C VAL A 32 -20.63 -21.96 24.22
N ALA A 33 -19.47 -21.45 23.78
CA ALA A 33 -18.20 -21.60 24.49
C ALA A 33 -18.25 -20.94 25.88
N GLY A 34 -18.81 -19.74 25.98
CA GLY A 34 -18.94 -19.03 27.26
C GLY A 34 -19.76 -19.81 28.28
N VAL A 35 -20.92 -20.35 27.88
CA VAL A 35 -21.77 -21.18 28.75
C VAL A 35 -21.06 -22.47 29.16
N GLY A 36 -20.41 -23.16 28.22
CA GLY A 36 -19.72 -24.41 28.52
C GLY A 36 -18.47 -24.21 29.39
N LEU A 37 -17.75 -23.10 29.24
CA LEU A 37 -16.59 -22.74 30.06
C LEU A 37 -16.96 -22.50 31.52
N LEU A 38 -18.10 -21.83 31.76
CA LEU A 38 -18.61 -21.49 33.08
C LEU A 38 -19.53 -22.57 33.68
N ARG A 39 -19.88 -23.61 32.91
CA ARG A 39 -20.77 -24.69 33.32
C ARG A 39 -20.44 -25.31 34.69
N PRO A 40 -19.18 -25.51 35.11
CA PRO A 40 -18.86 -26.06 36.43
C PRO A 40 -19.22 -25.17 37.62
N LEU A 41 -19.49 -23.88 37.39
CA LEU A 41 -19.76 -22.89 38.45
C LEU A 41 -21.25 -22.76 38.79
N VAL A 42 -22.12 -23.42 38.03
CA VAL A 42 -23.58 -23.33 38.15
C VAL A 42 -24.22 -24.69 38.39
N GLY A 43 -25.38 -24.70 39.05
CA GLY A 43 -26.18 -25.89 39.34
C GLY A 43 -26.77 -26.58 38.11
N GLU A 44 -28.00 -27.08 38.24
CA GLU A 44 -28.70 -27.66 37.07
C GLU A 44 -29.15 -26.55 36.13
N LEU A 45 -29.00 -26.76 34.82
CA LEU A 45 -29.44 -25.77 33.82
C LEU A 45 -30.93 -25.98 33.54
N GLY A 46 -31.70 -24.89 33.56
CA GLY A 46 -33.10 -24.93 33.15
C GLY A 46 -33.25 -25.37 31.69
N ARG A 47 -34.30 -26.15 31.40
CA ARG A 47 -34.59 -26.71 30.06
C ARG A 47 -34.56 -25.68 28.94
N ARG A 48 -35.06 -24.46 29.19
CA ARG A 48 -35.08 -23.37 28.21
C ARG A 48 -33.67 -22.96 27.78
N LEU A 49 -32.75 -22.78 28.73
CA LEU A 49 -31.38 -22.40 28.44
C LEU A 49 -30.64 -23.51 27.69
N THR A 50 -30.82 -24.77 28.08
CA THR A 50 -30.25 -25.91 27.36
C THR A 50 -30.72 -25.97 25.91
N VAL A 51 -32.01 -25.73 25.65
CA VAL A 51 -32.55 -25.68 24.28
C VAL A 51 -31.97 -24.51 23.48
N VAL A 52 -31.84 -23.32 24.07
CA VAL A 52 -31.25 -22.15 23.39
C VAL A 52 -29.79 -22.40 23.04
N VAL A 53 -28.99 -22.94 23.96
CA VAL A 53 -27.58 -23.23 23.71
C VAL A 53 -27.42 -24.33 22.66
N ALA A 54 -28.27 -25.37 22.70
CA ALA A 54 -28.28 -26.41 21.67
C ALA A 54 -28.68 -25.87 20.29
N ALA A 55 -29.66 -24.96 20.23
CA ALA A 55 -30.05 -24.30 18.99
C ALA A 55 -28.92 -23.42 18.43
N LEU A 56 -28.27 -22.60 19.27
CA LEU A 56 -27.12 -21.79 18.86
C LEU A 56 -25.95 -22.67 18.39
N ALA A 57 -25.65 -23.76 19.09
CA ALA A 57 -24.63 -24.72 18.67
C ALA A 57 -24.96 -25.36 17.32
N GLY A 58 -26.22 -25.72 17.09
CA GLY A 58 -26.68 -26.26 15.81
C GLY A 58 -26.54 -25.25 14.67
N VAL A 59 -26.95 -24.00 14.90
CA VAL A 59 -26.80 -22.90 13.92
C VAL A 59 -25.33 -22.64 13.62
N SER A 60 -24.47 -22.50 14.65
CA SER A 60 -23.02 -22.36 14.47
C SER A 60 -22.41 -23.52 13.70
N ALA A 61 -22.80 -24.76 14.00
CA ALA A 61 -22.29 -25.92 13.27
C ALA A 61 -22.68 -25.91 11.79
N VAL A 62 -23.94 -25.58 11.48
CA VAL A 62 -24.41 -25.46 10.09
C VAL A 62 -23.65 -24.33 9.38
N LEU A 63 -23.53 -23.15 10.01
CA LEU A 63 -22.83 -22.00 9.42
C LEU A 63 -21.33 -22.28 9.19
N ALA A 64 -20.68 -23.01 10.10
CA ALA A 64 -19.30 -23.45 9.91
C ALA A 64 -19.16 -24.33 8.66
N ILE A 65 -20.06 -25.29 8.45
CA ILE A 65 -20.04 -26.14 7.24
C ILE A 65 -20.38 -25.34 5.97
N VAL A 66 -21.39 -24.46 6.02
CA VAL A 66 -21.76 -23.58 4.90
C VAL A 66 -20.59 -22.68 4.50
N SER A 67 -19.80 -22.20 5.46
CA SER A 67 -18.65 -21.32 5.21
C SER A 67 -17.59 -21.93 4.29
N ILE A 68 -17.49 -23.26 4.22
CA ILE A 68 -16.60 -23.97 3.29
C ILE A 68 -16.97 -23.65 1.84
N PHE A 69 -18.27 -23.52 1.54
CA PHE A 69 -18.78 -23.34 0.19
C PHE A 69 -18.99 -21.88 -0.20
N THR A 70 -19.13 -20.99 0.78
CA THR A 70 -19.47 -19.58 0.52
C THR A 70 -18.28 -18.64 0.64
N VAL A 71 -17.31 -18.95 1.51
CA VAL A 71 -16.18 -18.06 1.81
C VAL A 71 -14.83 -18.79 1.75
N ASP A 72 -14.78 -19.94 1.07
CA ASP A 72 -13.59 -20.79 0.92
C ASP A 72 -12.89 -21.09 2.26
N ALA A 73 -13.67 -21.28 3.32
CA ALA A 73 -13.12 -21.58 4.64
C ALA A 73 -12.34 -22.90 4.64
N ASN A 74 -11.27 -22.99 5.45
CA ASN A 74 -10.50 -24.21 5.61
C ASN A 74 -11.41 -25.35 6.09
N VAL A 75 -11.53 -26.41 5.28
CA VAL A 75 -12.40 -27.56 5.53
C VAL A 75 -12.16 -28.18 6.92
N VAL A 76 -10.88 -28.34 7.32
CA VAL A 76 -10.54 -28.93 8.61
C VAL A 76 -10.97 -28.02 9.76
N GLY A 77 -10.69 -26.71 9.65
CA GLY A 77 -11.11 -25.72 10.65
C GLY A 77 -12.62 -25.70 10.84
N ALA A 78 -13.38 -25.62 9.74
CA ALA A 78 -14.84 -25.62 9.75
C ALA A 78 -15.45 -26.89 10.36
N VAL A 79 -14.92 -28.08 10.01
CA VAL A 79 -15.38 -29.36 10.57
C VAL A 79 -15.09 -29.46 12.06
N VAL A 80 -13.89 -29.06 12.49
CA VAL A 80 -13.52 -29.03 13.93
C VAL A 80 -14.41 -28.06 14.69
N HIS A 81 -14.68 -26.87 14.15
CA HIS A 81 -15.59 -25.89 14.74
C HIS A 81 -16.98 -26.47 14.94
N ALA A 82 -17.56 -27.06 13.89
CA ALA A 82 -18.89 -27.68 13.94
C ALA A 82 -18.96 -28.81 14.96
N ALA A 83 -17.94 -29.69 14.99
CA ALA A 83 -17.86 -30.79 15.94
C ALA A 83 -17.78 -30.30 17.39
N LEU A 84 -16.95 -29.28 17.67
CA LEU A 84 -16.82 -28.68 19.00
C LEU A 84 -18.13 -28.04 19.46
N ALA A 85 -18.80 -27.26 18.61
CA ALA A 85 -20.07 -26.61 18.95
C ALA A 85 -21.14 -27.63 19.37
N VAL A 86 -21.34 -28.69 18.57
CA VAL A 86 -22.30 -29.77 18.87
C VAL A 86 -21.89 -30.55 20.12
N ALA A 87 -20.60 -30.89 20.26
CA ALA A 87 -20.10 -31.65 21.40
C ALA A 87 -20.29 -30.89 22.72
N ILE A 88 -20.02 -29.58 22.75
CA ILE A 88 -20.23 -28.74 23.94
C ILE A 88 -21.70 -28.78 24.37
N ALA A 89 -22.64 -28.58 23.43
CA ALA A 89 -24.07 -28.62 23.73
C ALA A 89 -24.53 -29.99 24.26
N GLY A 90 -24.07 -31.09 23.66
CA GLY A 90 -24.40 -32.45 24.10
C GLY A 90 -23.77 -32.85 25.45
N LEU A 91 -22.64 -32.22 25.81
CA LEU A 91 -21.89 -32.53 27.02
C LEU A 91 -22.10 -31.52 28.16
N LEU A 92 -23.05 -30.58 28.04
CA LEU A 92 -23.46 -29.70 29.15
C LEU A 92 -23.83 -30.44 30.46
N PRO A 93 -24.39 -31.67 30.45
CA PRO A 93 -24.58 -32.44 31.67
C PRO A 93 -23.27 -32.88 32.37
N LYS A 94 -22.14 -32.88 31.65
CA LYS A 94 -20.80 -33.26 32.12
C LYS A 94 -19.91 -32.01 32.24
N PRO A 95 -20.02 -31.22 33.34
CA PRO A 95 -19.44 -29.89 33.45
C PRO A 95 -17.92 -29.84 33.17
N GLY A 96 -17.16 -30.82 33.67
CA GLY A 96 -15.70 -30.85 33.48
C GLY A 96 -15.29 -31.03 32.02
N VAL A 97 -16.00 -31.87 31.26
CA VAL A 97 -15.70 -32.12 29.84
C VAL A 97 -16.12 -30.92 28.98
N ALA A 98 -17.32 -30.37 29.24
CA ALA A 98 -17.81 -29.19 28.55
C ALA A 98 -16.86 -27.99 28.69
N ARG A 99 -16.25 -27.79 29.88
CA ARG A 99 -15.28 -26.72 30.12
C ARG A 99 -14.06 -26.82 29.20
N TRP A 100 -13.45 -28.00 29.09
CA TRP A 100 -12.25 -28.19 28.27
C TRP A 100 -12.54 -28.06 26.78
N LEU A 101 -13.64 -28.64 26.30
CA LEU A 101 -14.06 -28.46 24.91
C LEU A 101 -14.37 -27.00 24.59
N SER A 102 -14.97 -26.27 25.53
CA SER A 102 -15.22 -24.84 25.38
C SER A 102 -13.94 -24.03 25.33
N ALA A 103 -12.94 -24.37 26.15
CA ALA A 103 -11.63 -23.72 26.09
C ALA A 103 -10.96 -23.91 24.71
N VAL A 104 -11.07 -25.11 24.12
CA VAL A 104 -10.60 -25.37 22.76
C VAL A 104 -11.37 -24.52 21.74
N LEU A 105 -12.70 -24.41 21.88
CA LEU A 105 -13.50 -23.55 21.00
C LEU A 105 -13.14 -22.06 21.15
N VAL A 106 -12.83 -21.56 22.36
CA VAL A 106 -12.33 -20.18 22.54
C VAL A 106 -11.01 -19.97 21.81
N VAL A 107 -10.07 -20.91 21.92
CA VAL A 107 -8.80 -20.83 21.18
C VAL A 107 -9.05 -20.80 19.67
N LEU A 108 -9.97 -21.62 19.17
CA LEU A 108 -10.35 -21.60 17.76
C LEU A 108 -10.97 -20.25 17.34
N LEU A 109 -11.85 -19.67 18.15
CA LEU A 109 -12.44 -18.34 17.88
C LEU A 109 -11.38 -17.24 17.84
N VAL A 110 -10.39 -17.28 18.74
CA VAL A 110 -9.24 -16.36 18.71
C VAL A 110 -8.46 -16.51 17.42
N ILE A 111 -8.17 -17.75 17.00
CA ILE A 111 -7.44 -17.99 15.75
C ILE A 111 -8.24 -17.46 14.55
N GLU A 112 -9.54 -17.75 14.47
CA GLU A 112 -10.42 -17.33 13.36
C GLU A 112 -10.64 -15.81 13.27
N THR A 113 -10.59 -15.12 14.41
CA THR A 113 -10.71 -13.66 14.48
C THR A 113 -9.39 -12.95 14.25
N ALA A 114 -8.27 -13.54 14.69
CA ALA A 114 -6.92 -12.99 14.57
C ALA A 114 -6.16 -13.50 13.33
N LEU A 115 -6.83 -14.09 12.34
CA LEU A 115 -6.19 -14.53 11.09
C LEU A 115 -5.50 -13.34 10.41
N GLY A 116 -4.17 -13.39 10.34
CA GLY A 116 -3.33 -12.31 9.78
C GLY A 116 -2.75 -11.34 10.80
N SER A 117 -3.23 -11.36 12.06
CA SER A 117 -2.65 -10.61 13.17
C SER A 117 -1.38 -11.28 13.69
N SER A 118 -0.39 -10.50 14.13
CA SER A 118 0.82 -11.03 14.79
C SER A 118 1.28 -10.12 15.94
N GLY A 119 2.11 -10.65 16.83
CA GLY A 119 2.67 -9.87 17.94
C GLY A 119 1.60 -9.30 18.89
N ILE A 120 1.54 -7.97 19.00
CA ILE A 120 0.64 -7.28 19.93
C ILE A 120 -0.82 -7.39 19.47
N ASP A 121 -1.09 -7.32 18.16
CA ASP A 121 -2.46 -7.37 17.62
C ASP A 121 -3.12 -8.71 17.97
N PHE A 122 -2.37 -9.82 17.82
CA PHE A 122 -2.85 -11.15 18.22
C PHE A 122 -3.16 -11.24 19.72
N ALA A 123 -2.34 -10.61 20.57
CA ALA A 123 -2.58 -10.60 22.01
C ALA A 123 -3.84 -9.78 22.37
N VAL A 124 -4.06 -8.66 21.70
CA VAL A 124 -5.24 -7.81 21.85
C VAL A 124 -6.51 -8.54 21.42
N ASP A 125 -6.48 -9.20 20.25
CA ASP A 125 -7.57 -10.06 19.78
C ASP A 125 -7.89 -11.18 20.77
N THR A 126 -6.86 -11.83 21.31
CA THR A 126 -7.00 -12.90 22.31
C THR A 126 -7.72 -12.42 23.56
N VAL A 127 -7.29 -11.29 24.13
CA VAL A 127 -7.88 -10.72 25.35
C VAL A 127 -9.34 -10.32 25.09
N PHE A 128 -9.62 -9.66 23.96
CA PHE A 128 -10.95 -9.19 23.64
C PHE A 128 -11.93 -10.35 23.43
N VAL A 129 -11.57 -11.33 22.59
CA VAL A 129 -12.44 -12.47 22.24
C VAL A 129 -12.67 -13.39 23.44
N ALA A 130 -11.63 -13.71 24.21
CA ALA A 130 -11.78 -14.52 25.41
C ALA A 130 -12.59 -13.80 26.49
N GLY A 131 -12.33 -12.51 26.71
CA GLY A 131 -13.06 -11.68 27.66
C GLY A 131 -14.55 -11.57 27.32
N ALA A 132 -14.87 -11.30 26.04
CA ALA A 132 -16.23 -11.21 25.54
C ALA A 132 -16.96 -12.56 25.64
N THR A 133 -16.27 -13.66 25.30
CA THR A 133 -16.82 -15.03 25.43
C THR A 133 -17.21 -15.35 26.88
N VAL A 134 -16.33 -15.06 27.85
CA VAL A 134 -16.65 -15.26 29.27
C VAL A 134 -17.83 -14.39 29.68
N TRP A 135 -17.88 -13.13 29.25
CA TRP A 135 -18.99 -12.23 29.56
C TRP A 135 -20.33 -12.71 29.04
N LEU A 136 -20.37 -13.12 27.76
CA LEU A 136 -21.57 -13.65 27.12
C LEU A 136 -22.04 -14.93 27.82
N GLY A 137 -21.11 -15.78 28.29
CA GLY A 137 -21.40 -16.92 29.14
C GLY A 137 -22.06 -16.54 30.47
N VAL A 138 -21.48 -15.56 31.20
CA VAL A 138 -22.05 -15.04 32.46
C VAL A 138 -23.47 -14.53 32.24
N ALA A 139 -23.67 -13.78 31.17
CA ALA A 139 -24.97 -13.23 30.80
C ALA A 139 -26.00 -14.31 30.51
N ALA A 140 -25.66 -15.28 29.64
CA ALA A 140 -26.55 -16.38 29.28
C ALA A 140 -26.93 -17.24 30.50
N LEU A 141 -25.98 -17.51 31.39
CA LEU A 141 -26.24 -18.23 32.64
C LEU A 141 -27.12 -17.42 33.60
N SER A 142 -26.89 -16.11 33.73
CA SER A 142 -27.71 -15.23 34.58
C SER A 142 -29.18 -15.11 34.13
N LEU A 143 -29.50 -15.48 32.89
CA LEU A 143 -30.86 -15.53 32.37
C LEU A 143 -31.63 -16.81 32.79
N GLY A 144 -30.91 -17.90 33.05
CA GLY A 144 -31.50 -19.22 33.22
C GLY A 144 -31.21 -19.91 34.56
N VAL A 145 -30.34 -19.33 35.38
CA VAL A 145 -29.88 -19.88 36.66
C VAL A 145 -30.10 -18.85 37.76
N ALA A 146 -30.73 -19.25 38.87
CA ALA A 146 -30.96 -18.35 40.00
C ALA A 146 -29.63 -17.99 40.68
N PRO A 147 -29.47 -16.78 41.27
CA PRO A 147 -28.24 -16.39 41.96
C PRO A 147 -27.78 -17.38 43.04
N GLU A 148 -28.73 -18.05 43.70
CA GLU A 148 -28.52 -19.04 44.76
C GLU A 148 -27.92 -20.37 44.25
N GLU A 149 -28.08 -20.65 42.95
CA GLU A 149 -27.62 -21.90 42.31
C GLU A 149 -26.20 -21.79 41.73
N TRP A 150 -25.56 -20.62 41.84
CA TRP A 150 -24.14 -20.46 41.54
C TRP A 150 -23.31 -21.14 42.65
N ARG A 151 -22.99 -22.42 42.45
CA ARG A 151 -22.33 -23.28 43.45
C ARG A 151 -20.84 -22.95 43.55
N SER A 152 -20.46 -21.87 44.25
CA SER A 152 -19.19 -21.72 45.01
C SER A 152 -19.01 -20.31 45.60
N SER A 153 -18.43 -20.25 46.79
CA SER A 153 -18.38 -19.12 47.72
C SER A 153 -17.21 -18.13 47.54
N SER A 154 -16.67 -17.92 46.33
CA SER A 154 -15.57 -16.94 46.13
C SER A 154 -15.67 -16.04 44.90
N LEU A 155 -16.40 -16.43 43.85
CA LEU A 155 -16.53 -15.64 42.63
C LEU A 155 -17.67 -14.63 42.77
N ARG A 156 -17.33 -13.41 43.17
CA ARG A 156 -18.26 -12.29 43.15
C ARG A 156 -18.46 -11.85 41.69
N LEU A 157 -19.66 -12.07 41.14
CA LEU A 157 -20.02 -11.72 39.76
C LEU A 157 -19.81 -10.23 39.44
N GLY A 158 -19.98 -9.34 40.42
CA GLY A 158 -19.73 -7.90 40.27
C GLY A 158 -18.27 -7.60 39.92
N PRO A 159 -17.30 -7.93 40.80
CA PRO A 159 -15.87 -7.81 40.52
C PRO A 159 -15.42 -8.48 39.23
N LEU A 160 -15.93 -9.69 38.90
CA LEU A 160 -15.60 -10.36 37.64
C LEU A 160 -16.08 -9.58 36.42
N ALA A 161 -17.28 -9.00 36.47
CA ALA A 161 -17.78 -8.13 35.41
C ALA A 161 -17.00 -6.80 35.36
N ILE A 162 -16.55 -6.25 36.48
CA ILE A 162 -15.70 -5.04 36.42
C ILE A 162 -14.35 -5.37 35.79
N THR A 163 -13.72 -6.50 36.12
CA THR A 163 -12.41 -6.89 35.57
C THR A 163 -12.49 -7.22 34.09
N LEU A 164 -13.46 -8.04 33.67
CA LEU A 164 -13.66 -8.36 32.25
C LEU A 164 -13.99 -7.10 31.44
N GLY A 165 -14.80 -6.19 31.99
CA GLY A 165 -15.17 -4.94 31.31
C GLY A 165 -13.96 -4.04 31.15
N GLY A 166 -13.16 -3.90 32.20
CA GLY A 166 -11.88 -3.20 32.16
C GLY A 166 -10.90 -3.80 31.14
N LEU A 167 -10.82 -5.14 31.04
CA LEU A 167 -10.01 -5.81 30.03
C LEU A 167 -10.50 -5.53 28.60
N LEU A 168 -11.81 -5.54 28.37
CA LEU A 168 -12.40 -5.21 27.06
C LEU A 168 -12.16 -3.74 26.70
N VAL A 169 -12.27 -2.81 27.66
CA VAL A 169 -11.94 -1.39 27.45
C VAL A 169 -10.46 -1.22 27.12
N LEU A 170 -9.57 -1.91 27.85
CA LEU A 170 -8.13 -1.85 27.61
C LEU A 170 -7.77 -2.42 26.23
N ALA A 171 -8.31 -3.57 25.86
CA ALA A 171 -8.10 -4.17 24.55
C ALA A 171 -8.64 -3.28 23.43
N GLY A 172 -9.87 -2.77 23.56
CA GLY A 172 -10.45 -1.81 22.62
C GLY A 172 -9.64 -0.52 22.49
N GLY A 173 -9.20 0.05 23.61
CA GLY A 173 -8.38 1.26 23.63
C GLY A 173 -7.00 1.04 23.01
N THR A 174 -6.41 -0.12 23.24
CA THR A 174 -5.13 -0.52 22.61
C THR A 174 -5.31 -0.69 21.10
N GLN A 175 -6.37 -1.37 20.66
CA GLN A 175 -6.69 -1.52 19.24
C GLN A 175 -6.91 -0.17 18.56
N LEU A 176 -7.64 0.74 19.20
CA LEU A 176 -7.83 2.10 18.71
C LEU A 176 -6.48 2.83 18.56
N ALA A 177 -5.59 2.72 19.55
CA ALA A 177 -4.26 3.33 19.51
C ALA A 177 -3.35 2.73 18.42
N LEU A 178 -3.37 1.40 18.25
CA LEU A 178 -2.57 0.69 17.24
C LEU A 178 -3.13 0.80 15.83
N SER A 179 -4.42 1.12 15.68
CA SER A 179 -5.07 1.22 14.37
C SER A 179 -4.46 2.30 13.46
N GLY A 180 -3.70 3.26 14.00
CA GLY A 180 -3.17 4.41 13.27
C GLY A 180 -4.25 5.42 12.86
N ILE A 181 -5.49 5.23 13.31
CA ILE A 181 -6.54 6.24 13.25
C ILE A 181 -6.38 7.12 14.47
N GLY A 182 -5.94 8.36 14.24
CA GLY A 182 -5.88 9.37 15.30
C GLY A 182 -7.29 9.78 15.75
N PHE A 183 -7.36 10.65 16.76
CA PHE A 183 -8.59 11.36 17.11
C PHE A 183 -8.92 12.44 16.06
N ASP A 184 -9.11 11.98 14.82
CA ASP A 184 -9.36 12.80 13.63
C ASP A 184 -10.68 12.40 12.95
N ARG A 185 -10.96 12.97 11.78
CA ARG A 185 -12.22 12.73 11.05
C ARG A 185 -12.45 11.29 10.65
N ARG A 186 -11.42 10.47 10.48
CA ARG A 186 -11.57 9.04 10.13
C ARG A 186 -12.24 8.28 11.27
N LEU A 187 -12.09 8.74 12.52
CA LEU A 187 -12.69 8.09 13.68
C LEU A 187 -14.23 8.17 13.68
N TYR A 188 -14.82 9.25 13.17
CA TYR A 188 -16.28 9.43 13.13
C TYR A 188 -16.88 9.44 11.71
N GLY A 189 -16.07 9.65 10.68
CA GLY A 189 -16.48 9.71 9.28
C GLY A 189 -16.34 8.39 8.52
N SER A 190 -15.70 7.38 9.10
CA SER A 190 -15.55 6.05 8.48
C SER A 190 -16.26 4.96 9.30
N ALA A 191 -16.77 3.93 8.61
CA ALA A 191 -17.37 2.77 9.26
C ALA A 191 -16.39 2.06 10.20
N PHE A 192 -15.10 2.01 9.82
CA PHE A 192 -14.04 1.41 10.62
C PHE A 192 -13.80 2.18 11.93
N GLY A 193 -13.72 3.52 11.85
CA GLY A 193 -13.59 4.38 13.02
C GLY A 193 -14.79 4.28 13.95
N VAL A 194 -16.01 4.28 13.39
CA VAL A 194 -17.25 4.10 14.17
C VAL A 194 -17.28 2.73 14.85
N ALA A 195 -16.83 1.67 14.19
CA ALA A 195 -16.72 0.34 14.80
C ALA A 195 -15.72 0.34 15.97
N LEU A 196 -14.54 0.96 15.81
CA LEU A 196 -13.57 1.13 16.91
C LEU A 196 -14.13 1.91 18.09
N LEU A 197 -14.83 3.01 17.82
CA LEU A 197 -15.52 3.78 18.86
C LEU A 197 -16.60 2.94 19.57
N ALA A 198 -17.39 2.19 18.81
CA ALA A 198 -18.44 1.32 19.36
C ALA A 198 -17.84 0.26 20.29
N ILE A 199 -16.75 -0.39 19.88
CA ILE A 199 -16.03 -1.39 20.70
C ILE A 199 -15.64 -0.82 22.07
N VAL A 200 -14.99 0.34 22.08
CA VAL A 200 -14.53 0.98 23.33
C VAL A 200 -15.70 1.50 24.16
N ALA A 201 -16.64 2.22 23.52
CA ALA A 201 -17.78 2.81 24.21
C ALA A 201 -18.71 1.76 24.81
N LEU A 202 -18.98 0.66 24.10
CA LEU A 202 -19.85 -0.41 24.58
C LEU A 202 -19.19 -1.21 25.71
N ALA A 203 -17.89 -1.46 25.64
CA ALA A 203 -17.15 -2.06 26.75
C ALA A 203 -17.16 -1.16 28.00
N LEU A 204 -17.02 0.16 27.81
CA LEU A 204 -17.10 1.14 28.88
C LEU A 204 -18.50 1.16 29.51
N VAL A 205 -19.55 1.17 28.68
CA VAL A 205 -20.95 1.10 29.13
C VAL A 205 -21.19 -0.19 29.91
N ALA A 206 -20.71 -1.34 29.43
CA ALA A 206 -20.84 -2.62 30.15
C ALA A 206 -20.14 -2.58 31.52
N THR A 207 -18.96 -1.98 31.58
CA THR A 207 -18.18 -1.81 32.83
C THR A 207 -18.89 -0.90 33.82
N VAL A 208 -19.37 0.26 33.37
CA VAL A 208 -20.12 1.22 34.20
C VAL A 208 -21.42 0.60 34.69
N VAL A 209 -22.16 -0.07 33.81
CA VAL A 209 -23.40 -0.78 34.17
C VAL A 209 -23.11 -1.83 35.26
N ALA A 210 -22.03 -2.60 35.13
CA ALA A 210 -21.63 -3.59 36.14
C ALA A 210 -21.14 -2.98 37.47
N ALA A 211 -20.62 -1.75 37.47
CA ALA A 211 -20.09 -1.09 38.65
C ALA A 211 -21.16 -0.35 39.49
N VAL A 212 -22.29 0.04 38.89
CA VAL A 212 -23.35 0.78 39.62
C VAL A 212 -24.18 -0.19 40.48
N PRO A 213 -24.19 -0.02 41.82
CA PRO A 213 -25.02 -0.85 42.69
C PRO A 213 -26.51 -0.58 42.40
N ARG A 214 -27.25 -1.60 41.97
CA ARG A 214 -28.69 -1.52 41.68
C ARG A 214 -29.46 -2.63 42.37
N ALA A 215 -30.74 -2.37 42.63
CA ALA A 215 -31.67 -3.30 43.27
C ALA A 215 -31.96 -4.57 42.45
N ASP A 216 -31.74 -4.54 41.13
CA ASP A 216 -31.93 -5.69 40.22
C ASP A 216 -30.63 -6.03 39.46
N PRO A 217 -29.83 -6.98 39.97
CA PRO A 217 -28.61 -7.45 39.31
C PRO A 217 -28.89 -8.08 37.94
N GLY A 218 -30.02 -8.77 37.78
CA GLY A 218 -30.37 -9.49 36.54
C GLY A 218 -30.54 -8.56 35.35
N ARG A 219 -31.24 -7.43 35.53
CA ARG A 219 -31.39 -6.41 34.47
C ARG A 219 -30.05 -5.75 34.11
N THR A 220 -29.18 -5.57 35.08
CA THR A 220 -27.86 -4.96 34.91
C THR A 220 -26.94 -5.82 34.04
N TYR A 221 -26.88 -7.13 34.32
CA TYR A 221 -26.11 -8.07 33.49
C TYR A 221 -26.66 -8.19 32.07
N ARG A 222 -27.98 -8.10 31.87
CA ARG A 222 -28.58 -8.12 30.52
C ARG A 222 -28.16 -6.93 29.68
N LEU A 223 -28.16 -5.73 30.26
CA LEU A 223 -27.74 -4.52 29.55
C LEU A 223 -26.23 -4.55 29.24
N GLY A 224 -25.41 -4.99 30.19
CA GLY A 224 -23.98 -5.19 29.96
C GLY A 224 -23.71 -6.25 28.88
N ALA A 225 -24.47 -7.33 28.87
CA ALA A 225 -24.38 -8.38 27.86
C ALA A 225 -24.76 -7.91 26.46
N ALA A 226 -25.83 -7.13 26.35
CA ALA A 226 -26.21 -6.52 25.07
C ALA A 226 -25.09 -5.60 24.55
N ALA A 227 -24.48 -4.80 25.42
CA ALA A 227 -23.35 -3.96 25.05
C ALA A 227 -22.13 -4.79 24.59
N VAL A 228 -21.74 -5.82 25.34
CA VAL A 228 -20.62 -6.71 24.96
C VAL A 228 -20.92 -7.50 23.70
N ALA A 229 -22.16 -7.95 23.49
CA ALA A 229 -22.58 -8.63 22.27
C ALA A 229 -22.41 -7.72 21.04
N VAL A 230 -22.90 -6.48 21.10
CA VAL A 230 -22.74 -5.52 20.00
C VAL A 230 -21.27 -5.17 19.81
N GLY A 231 -20.49 -5.01 20.89
CA GLY A 231 -19.05 -4.78 20.83
C GLY A 231 -18.28 -5.94 20.18
N PHE A 232 -18.67 -7.18 20.47
CA PHE A 232 -18.09 -8.39 19.86
C PHE A 232 -18.40 -8.50 18.37
N VAL A 233 -19.64 -8.19 17.97
CA VAL A 233 -20.01 -8.12 16.55
C VAL A 233 -19.22 -7.03 15.83
N ALA A 234 -19.09 -5.84 16.43
CA ALA A 234 -18.29 -4.75 15.88
C ALA A 234 -16.80 -5.14 15.74
N TRP A 235 -16.22 -5.80 16.76
CA TRP A 235 -14.85 -6.33 16.70
C TRP A 235 -14.66 -7.32 15.55
N SER A 236 -15.56 -8.30 15.47
CA SER A 236 -15.51 -9.34 14.44
C SER A 236 -15.69 -8.77 13.03
N ALA A 237 -16.42 -7.65 12.90
CA ALA A 237 -16.63 -6.97 11.63
C ALA A 237 -15.40 -6.16 11.17
N LEU A 238 -14.50 -5.75 12.07
CA LEU A 238 -13.33 -4.93 11.71
C LEU A 238 -12.47 -5.58 10.62
N ALA A 239 -12.35 -6.90 10.63
CA ALA A 239 -11.59 -7.64 9.62
C ALA A 239 -12.18 -7.55 8.21
N ALA A 240 -13.46 -7.17 8.07
CA ALA A 240 -14.15 -7.03 6.80
C ALA A 240 -14.40 -5.57 6.40
N ILE A 241 -14.21 -4.62 7.32
CA ILE A 241 -14.37 -3.20 7.01
C ILE A 241 -13.02 -2.66 6.50
N PRO A 242 -12.94 -2.12 5.28
CA PRO A 242 -11.71 -1.53 4.78
C PRO A 242 -11.23 -0.43 5.72
N LYS A 243 -9.95 -0.48 6.08
CA LYS A 243 -9.31 0.59 6.85
C LYS A 243 -9.35 1.88 6.00
N PRO A 244 -9.82 3.02 6.54
CA PRO A 244 -9.80 4.27 5.80
C PRO A 244 -8.35 4.65 5.45
N PRO A 245 -8.13 5.29 4.29
CA PRO A 245 -6.81 5.76 3.92
C PRO A 245 -6.26 6.74 4.95
N GLU A 246 -4.95 6.86 5.00
CA GLU A 246 -4.32 7.90 5.81
C GLU A 246 -4.67 9.29 5.30
N LEU A 247 -4.83 10.24 6.23
CA LEU A 247 -5.12 11.61 5.84
C LEU A 247 -3.93 12.22 5.10
N PRO A 248 -4.18 13.03 4.05
CA PRO A 248 -3.14 13.78 3.39
C PRO A 248 -2.38 14.68 4.37
N VAL A 249 -1.07 14.81 4.18
CA VAL A 249 -0.21 15.64 5.01
C VAL A 249 0.38 16.73 4.12
N PRO A 250 0.14 18.02 4.39
CA PRO A 250 0.63 19.11 3.56
C PRO A 250 2.11 18.99 3.19
N GLY A 251 2.38 19.05 1.89
CA GLY A 251 3.71 18.98 1.30
C GLY A 251 4.31 17.59 1.16
N VAL A 252 3.67 16.56 1.70
CA VAL A 252 4.03 15.18 1.39
C VAL A 252 3.28 14.82 0.11
N PRO A 253 3.96 14.39 -0.97
CA PRO A 253 3.27 13.94 -2.16
C PRO A 253 2.28 12.81 -1.83
N LEU A 254 1.10 12.83 -2.44
CA LEU A 254 0.01 11.91 -2.13
C LEU A 254 -0.05 10.82 -3.19
N LEU A 255 0.08 9.56 -2.77
CA LEU A 255 -0.29 8.40 -3.56
C LEU A 255 -1.64 7.88 -3.05
N ALA A 256 -2.66 7.99 -3.88
CA ALA A 256 -4.01 7.49 -3.61
C ALA A 256 -4.41 6.42 -4.64
N SER A 257 -5.40 5.60 -4.31
CA SER A 257 -6.08 4.73 -5.27
C SER A 257 -7.54 5.14 -5.35
N VAL A 258 -8.05 5.32 -6.56
CA VAL A 258 -9.46 5.65 -6.81
C VAL A 258 -10.11 4.62 -7.70
N SER A 259 -11.31 4.21 -7.33
CA SER A 259 -12.16 3.40 -8.20
C SER A 259 -12.99 4.33 -9.08
N VAL A 260 -12.67 4.39 -10.37
CA VAL A 260 -13.36 5.23 -11.36
C VAL A 260 -13.74 4.39 -12.58
N ALA A 261 -15.03 4.40 -12.95
CA ALA A 261 -15.58 3.53 -14.01
C ALA A 261 -15.19 2.04 -13.81
N ASP A 262 -15.38 1.51 -12.60
CA ASP A 262 -15.07 0.14 -12.18
C ASP A 262 -13.60 -0.28 -12.32
N GLN A 263 -12.70 0.69 -12.46
CA GLN A 263 -11.25 0.47 -12.48
C GLN A 263 -10.58 1.18 -11.31
N ASP A 264 -9.75 0.44 -10.57
CA ASP A 264 -8.85 1.02 -9.57
C ASP A 264 -7.66 1.68 -10.29
N VAL A 265 -7.56 2.99 -10.15
CA VAL A 265 -6.54 3.83 -10.77
C VAL A 265 -5.68 4.43 -9.66
N PRO A 266 -4.36 4.14 -9.61
CA PRO A 266 -3.46 4.85 -8.72
C PRO A 266 -3.24 6.28 -9.23
N VAL A 267 -3.23 7.23 -8.30
CA VAL A 267 -3.14 8.67 -8.58
C VAL A 267 -2.05 9.24 -7.69
N LEU A 268 -1.09 9.92 -8.31
CA LEU A 268 -0.04 10.62 -7.59
C LEU A 268 -0.26 12.13 -7.72
N VAL A 269 -0.30 12.84 -6.59
CA VAL A 269 -0.39 14.30 -6.52
C VAL A 269 0.87 14.86 -5.87
N SER A 270 1.58 15.74 -6.56
CA SER A 270 2.84 16.34 -6.10
C SER A 270 2.91 17.82 -6.49
N PRO A 271 3.39 18.74 -5.63
CA PRO A 271 3.98 18.53 -4.30
C PRO A 271 2.99 18.47 -3.11
N GLN A 272 1.68 18.55 -3.36
CA GLN A 272 0.64 18.73 -2.33
C GLN A 272 0.85 20.05 -1.54
N ARG A 273 0.97 21.17 -2.27
CA ARG A 273 1.11 22.53 -1.71
C ARG A 273 0.19 23.51 -2.43
N PRO A 274 -0.12 24.70 -1.89
CA PRO A 274 -1.02 25.61 -2.57
C PRO A 274 -0.42 26.12 -3.88
N GLY A 275 -1.29 26.34 -4.87
CA GLY A 275 -0.92 26.64 -6.25
C GLY A 275 -0.72 25.38 -7.10
N ARG A 276 0.21 25.43 -8.04
CA ARG A 276 0.35 24.42 -9.09
C ARG A 276 0.85 23.08 -8.55
N ASN A 277 0.10 22.03 -8.85
CA ASN A 277 0.44 20.64 -8.57
C ASN A 277 0.28 19.82 -9.84
N LEU A 278 1.07 18.74 -9.93
CA LEU A 278 0.91 17.72 -10.94
C LEU A 278 0.12 16.56 -10.38
N VAL A 279 -0.87 16.14 -11.15
CA VAL A 279 -1.60 14.89 -10.96
C VAL A 279 -1.17 13.93 -12.04
N HIS A 280 -0.56 12.83 -11.62
CA HIS A 280 -0.12 11.75 -12.48
C HIS A 280 -1.06 10.56 -12.36
N VAL A 281 -1.44 10.00 -13.49
CA VAL A 281 -2.15 8.74 -13.60
C VAL A 281 -1.39 7.81 -14.56
N PRO A 282 -1.36 6.50 -14.31
CA PRO A 282 -0.66 5.56 -15.18
C PRO A 282 -1.34 5.47 -16.55
N ALA A 283 -0.60 5.03 -17.57
CA ALA A 283 -1.14 4.88 -18.93
C ALA A 283 -2.36 3.92 -18.98
N THR A 284 -2.40 2.94 -18.07
CA THR A 284 -3.52 1.98 -17.92
C THR A 284 -4.83 2.64 -17.49
N ALA A 285 -4.80 3.86 -16.96
CA ALA A 285 -6.00 4.63 -16.61
C ALA A 285 -6.79 5.09 -17.87
N GLY A 286 -6.14 5.20 -19.02
CA GLY A 286 -6.75 5.73 -20.25
C GLY A 286 -7.02 7.24 -20.15
N GLU A 287 -8.01 7.73 -20.91
CA GLU A 287 -8.36 9.15 -20.89
C GLU A 287 -9.08 9.53 -19.60
N VAL A 288 -8.49 10.46 -18.85
CA VAL A 288 -9.09 11.02 -17.63
C VAL A 288 -9.00 12.54 -17.61
N SER A 289 -9.94 13.16 -16.90
CA SER A 289 -9.89 14.59 -16.56
C SER A 289 -9.80 14.76 -15.05
N VAL A 290 -9.11 15.79 -14.60
CA VAL A 290 -8.89 16.08 -13.19
C VAL A 290 -9.32 17.52 -12.90
N ALA A 291 -10.06 17.74 -11.82
CA ALA A 291 -10.46 19.07 -11.37
C ALA A 291 -10.32 19.16 -9.84
N VAL A 292 -10.09 20.35 -9.30
CA VAL A 292 -10.49 20.62 -7.90
C VAL A 292 -12.02 20.70 -7.87
N GLU A 293 -12.66 20.21 -6.81
CA GLU A 293 -14.12 20.26 -6.69
C GLU A 293 -14.67 21.69 -6.91
N GLY A 294 -15.62 21.83 -7.84
CA GLY A 294 -16.16 23.13 -8.26
C GLY A 294 -15.27 23.92 -9.23
N GLY A 295 -14.09 23.42 -9.57
CA GLY A 295 -13.15 23.99 -10.52
C GLY A 295 -13.35 23.51 -11.98
N GLN A 296 -12.53 24.06 -12.89
CA GLN A 296 -12.53 23.67 -14.30
C GLN A 296 -11.80 22.33 -14.48
N PRO A 297 -12.39 21.35 -15.20
CA PRO A 297 -11.69 20.11 -15.53
C PRO A 297 -10.50 20.32 -16.46
N VAL A 298 -9.38 19.69 -16.13
CA VAL A 298 -8.15 19.65 -16.92
C VAL A 298 -7.95 18.24 -17.44
N ARG A 299 -7.88 18.07 -18.77
CA ARG A 299 -7.62 16.77 -19.39
C ARG A 299 -6.17 16.36 -19.12
N ALA A 300 -5.97 15.15 -18.60
CA ALA A 300 -4.64 14.60 -18.44
C ALA A 300 -4.03 14.26 -19.81
N SER A 301 -2.76 14.62 -20.02
CA SER A 301 -2.06 14.42 -21.29
C SER A 301 -0.62 13.94 -21.08
N ALA A 302 -0.03 13.33 -22.10
CA ALA A 302 1.37 12.94 -22.08
C ALA A 302 2.30 14.16 -21.90
N ARG A 303 3.38 13.98 -21.13
CA ARG A 303 4.49 14.93 -21.01
C ARG A 303 5.75 14.30 -21.61
N ALA A 304 6.59 15.12 -22.26
CA ALA A 304 7.77 14.60 -22.93
C ALA A 304 8.74 13.98 -21.91
N GLY A 305 9.21 12.77 -22.21
CA GLY A 305 10.14 12.04 -21.35
C GLY A 305 9.51 11.40 -20.11
N ALA A 306 8.19 11.47 -19.93
CA ALA A 306 7.48 10.83 -18.83
C ALA A 306 6.49 9.78 -19.34
N GLU A 307 6.21 8.76 -18.52
CA GLU A 307 5.13 7.79 -18.77
C GLU A 307 3.78 8.33 -18.27
N GLY A 308 2.70 7.62 -18.59
CA GLY A 308 1.36 7.96 -18.12
C GLY A 308 0.80 9.28 -18.66
N SER A 309 -0.21 9.79 -17.97
CA SER A 309 -0.88 11.05 -18.29
C SER A 309 -0.85 12.00 -17.10
N TRP A 310 -0.67 13.29 -17.41
CA TRP A 310 -0.39 14.33 -16.43
C TRP A 310 -1.40 15.46 -16.58
N ALA A 311 -1.98 15.89 -15.47
CA ALA A 311 -2.79 17.10 -15.37
C ALA A 311 -2.13 18.10 -14.42
N GLU A 312 -2.16 19.37 -14.78
CA GLU A 312 -1.73 20.46 -13.90
C GLU A 312 -2.97 21.06 -13.25
N VAL A 313 -2.99 21.11 -11.92
CA VAL A 313 -4.12 21.62 -11.13
C VAL A 313 -3.62 22.63 -10.11
N ASP A 314 -4.38 23.71 -9.92
CA ASP A 314 -4.12 24.67 -8.87
C ASP A 314 -4.89 24.29 -7.60
N LEU A 315 -4.18 23.82 -6.58
CA LEU A 315 -4.78 23.49 -5.30
C LEU A 315 -4.97 24.77 -4.46
N PRO A 316 -6.15 24.98 -3.86
CA PRO A 316 -6.35 26.06 -2.90
C PRO A 316 -5.60 25.79 -1.59
N ASP A 317 -5.46 26.82 -0.76
CA ASP A 317 -4.94 26.68 0.60
C ASP A 317 -5.80 25.70 1.42
N GLY A 318 -5.14 24.83 2.17
CA GLY A 318 -5.76 23.85 3.06
C GLY A 318 -6.39 22.67 2.32
N ARG A 319 -7.51 22.20 2.86
CA ARG A 319 -8.16 20.95 2.43
C ARG A 319 -9.09 21.20 1.25
N SER A 320 -9.02 20.32 0.26
CA SER A 320 -9.93 20.29 -0.87
C SER A 320 -10.09 18.86 -1.39
N ASP A 321 -11.07 18.65 -2.29
CA ASP A 321 -11.24 17.40 -3.00
C ASP A 321 -10.77 17.57 -4.45
N LEU A 322 -9.99 16.62 -4.95
CA LEU A 322 -9.75 16.42 -6.36
C LEU A 322 -10.79 15.46 -6.92
N VAL A 323 -11.43 15.85 -8.02
CA VAL A 323 -12.38 15.05 -8.77
C VAL A 323 -11.69 14.52 -10.01
N ILE A 324 -11.65 13.20 -10.14
CA ILE A 324 -11.11 12.48 -11.29
C ILE A 324 -12.29 11.91 -12.05
N THR A 325 -12.41 12.26 -13.32
CA THR A 325 -13.52 11.85 -14.17
C THR A 325 -13.04 10.99 -15.32
N LYS A 326 -13.67 9.82 -15.48
CA LYS A 326 -13.49 8.91 -16.59
C LYS A 326 -14.86 8.45 -17.07
N ASN A 327 -15.15 8.57 -18.37
CA ASN A 327 -16.44 8.18 -18.96
C ASN A 327 -17.65 8.71 -18.16
N ASP A 328 -17.62 10.01 -17.83
CA ASP A 328 -18.64 10.70 -17.00
C ASP A 328 -18.82 10.16 -15.57
N SER A 329 -18.00 9.21 -15.14
CA SER A 329 -17.97 8.69 -13.77
C SER A 329 -16.94 9.46 -12.95
N PRO A 330 -17.36 10.22 -11.92
CA PRO A 330 -16.45 10.94 -11.04
C PRO A 330 -16.00 10.07 -9.86
N ALA A 331 -14.75 10.23 -9.45
CA ALA A 331 -14.20 9.72 -8.20
C ALA A 331 -13.48 10.86 -7.46
N LYS A 332 -13.49 10.81 -6.13
CA LYS A 332 -12.89 11.86 -5.28
C LYS A 332 -11.59 11.39 -4.63
N VAL A 333 -10.61 12.29 -4.58
CA VAL A 333 -9.38 12.16 -3.80
C VAL A 333 -9.29 13.33 -2.84
N GLU A 334 -9.26 13.05 -1.54
CA GLU A 334 -9.00 14.09 -0.55
C GLU A 334 -7.56 14.58 -0.67
N VAL A 335 -7.36 15.89 -0.69
CA VAL A 335 -6.02 16.52 -0.65
C VAL A 335 -5.96 17.57 0.46
N ASP A 336 -4.75 17.81 0.98
CA ASP A 336 -4.49 18.90 1.91
C ASP A 336 -3.21 19.62 1.49
N ALA A 337 -3.36 20.80 0.89
CA ALA A 337 -2.24 21.61 0.43
C ALA A 337 -1.53 22.34 1.58
N GLY A 338 -2.20 22.50 2.74
CA GLY A 338 -1.73 23.40 3.81
C GLY A 338 -1.66 24.85 3.35
N THR A 339 -0.74 25.63 3.93
CA THR A 339 -0.60 27.08 3.67
C THR A 339 0.80 27.48 3.20
N ASP A 340 1.78 26.60 3.36
CA ASP A 340 3.16 26.83 2.93
C ASP A 340 3.30 26.67 1.42
N LYS A 341 4.10 27.52 0.78
CA LYS A 341 4.36 27.42 -0.66
C LYS A 341 5.14 26.15 -1.01
N GLY A 342 4.86 25.60 -2.20
CA GLY A 342 5.58 24.46 -2.76
C GLY A 342 6.88 24.82 -3.45
N VAL A 343 7.64 23.76 -3.78
CA VAL A 343 8.85 23.85 -4.60
C VAL A 343 8.44 24.19 -6.03
N ALA A 344 8.96 25.29 -6.56
CA ALA A 344 8.55 25.80 -7.88
C ALA A 344 8.85 24.81 -9.04
N SER A 345 9.94 24.05 -8.95
CA SER A 345 10.34 23.07 -9.96
C SER A 345 9.46 21.81 -9.99
N ALA A 346 8.67 21.55 -8.93
CA ALA A 346 7.85 20.33 -8.83
C ALA A 346 6.70 20.26 -9.85
N ALA A 347 6.22 21.41 -10.35
CA ALA A 347 5.18 21.46 -11.39
C ALA A 347 5.72 21.83 -12.79
N GLY A 348 7.01 22.14 -12.90
CA GLY A 348 7.66 22.58 -14.13
C GLY A 348 7.89 21.46 -15.15
N SER A 349 8.78 21.72 -16.13
CA SER A 349 9.18 20.74 -17.16
C SER A 349 9.73 19.45 -16.57
N ASP A 350 10.49 19.54 -15.48
CA ASP A 350 11.08 18.39 -14.78
C ASP A 350 10.24 17.92 -13.57
N GLY A 351 9.03 18.45 -13.45
CA GLY A 351 8.06 17.99 -12.45
C GLY A 351 7.81 16.48 -12.50
N PRO A 352 7.74 15.82 -13.68
CA PRO A 352 7.62 14.36 -13.76
C PRO A 352 8.76 13.60 -13.08
N GLU A 353 10.00 14.05 -13.22
CA GLU A 353 11.13 13.43 -12.52
C GLU A 353 11.01 13.61 -11.00
N CYS A 354 10.59 14.79 -10.56
CA CYS A 354 10.37 15.09 -9.15
C CYS A 354 9.23 14.23 -8.55
N ALA A 355 8.15 14.04 -9.31
CA ALA A 355 7.04 13.16 -8.95
C ALA A 355 7.48 11.68 -8.93
N ALA A 356 8.25 11.21 -9.92
CA ALA A 356 8.78 9.84 -9.93
C ALA A 356 9.74 9.59 -8.75
N ALA A 357 10.52 10.60 -8.36
CA ALA A 357 11.34 10.55 -7.16
C ALA A 357 10.49 10.41 -5.89
N ALA A 358 9.41 11.19 -5.77
CA ALA A 358 8.48 11.09 -4.65
C ALA A 358 7.76 9.73 -4.61
N LEU A 359 7.32 9.21 -5.76
CA LEU A 359 6.67 7.91 -5.89
C LEU A 359 7.53 6.79 -5.30
N GLY A 360 8.82 6.76 -5.63
CA GLY A 360 9.75 5.76 -5.08
C GLY A 360 9.83 5.79 -3.54
N GLY A 361 9.82 6.98 -2.94
CA GLY A 361 9.75 7.13 -1.48
C GLY A 361 8.43 6.62 -0.90
N LEU A 362 7.31 7.03 -1.49
CA LEU A 362 5.95 6.65 -1.03
C LEU A 362 5.73 5.14 -1.08
N LEU A 363 6.23 4.47 -2.13
CA LEU A 363 6.14 3.02 -2.27
C LEU A 363 6.95 2.25 -1.21
N ASN A 364 7.90 2.91 -0.53
CA ASN A 364 8.57 2.37 0.66
C ASN A 364 8.07 3.02 1.96
N ASN A 365 6.83 3.53 1.96
CA ASN A 365 6.19 4.22 3.10
C ASN A 365 6.97 5.43 3.64
N ARG A 366 7.84 6.04 2.84
CA ARG A 366 8.54 7.27 3.22
C ARG A 366 7.73 8.49 2.86
N ARG A 367 7.17 9.10 3.89
CA ARG A 367 6.30 10.28 3.81
C ARG A 367 7.07 11.54 4.18
N THR A 368 7.98 11.94 3.29
CA THR A 368 8.80 13.13 3.48
C THR A 368 8.18 14.33 2.77
N VAL A 369 8.15 15.48 3.43
CA VAL A 369 7.78 16.74 2.80
C VAL A 369 8.75 17.01 1.65
N LEU A 370 8.20 17.30 0.46
CA LEU A 370 9.00 17.62 -0.71
C LEU A 370 9.54 19.05 -0.58
N THR A 371 10.83 19.15 -0.25
CA THR A 371 11.52 20.44 -0.06
C THR A 371 12.43 20.81 -1.23
N ALA A 372 12.77 19.86 -2.10
CA ALA A 372 13.58 20.05 -3.28
C ALA A 372 13.26 18.97 -4.33
N CYS A 373 13.48 19.29 -5.60
CA CYS A 373 13.41 18.35 -6.71
C CYS A 373 14.82 17.90 -7.15
N PRO A 374 14.94 16.72 -7.78
CA PRO A 374 16.22 16.23 -8.31
C PRO A 374 16.92 17.20 -9.27
N SER A 375 16.18 18.06 -9.97
CA SER A 375 16.69 19.07 -10.90
C SER A 375 17.25 20.33 -10.23
N ASP A 376 17.04 20.51 -8.92
CA ASP A 376 17.46 21.71 -8.19
C ASP A 376 18.96 21.73 -7.86
N ALA A 377 19.65 20.58 -7.92
CA ALA A 377 21.09 20.49 -7.66
C ALA A 377 21.73 19.26 -8.34
N LEU A 378 23.02 19.38 -8.66
CA LEU A 378 23.85 18.25 -9.05
C LEU A 378 24.53 17.64 -7.81
N GLY A 379 24.29 16.35 -7.55
CA GLY A 379 24.96 15.63 -6.47
C GLY A 379 26.41 15.26 -6.82
N ASP A 380 27.24 15.05 -5.79
CA ASP A 380 28.66 14.71 -5.96
C ASP A 380 28.88 13.38 -6.71
N GLU A 381 28.02 12.38 -6.45
CA GLU A 381 28.08 11.07 -7.11
C GLU A 381 27.84 11.18 -8.62
N ASP A 382 26.89 12.03 -9.01
CA ASP A 382 26.50 12.27 -10.39
C ASP A 382 27.58 13.12 -11.09
N ALA A 383 28.14 14.13 -10.42
CA ALA A 383 29.28 14.89 -10.91
C ALA A 383 30.51 13.99 -11.15
N ASP A 384 30.77 13.03 -10.26
CA ASP A 384 31.84 12.06 -10.42
C ASP A 384 31.61 11.11 -11.60
N ALA A 385 30.38 10.61 -11.76
CA ALA A 385 30.01 9.78 -12.91
C ALA A 385 30.22 10.50 -14.25
N LEU A 386 29.88 11.79 -14.33
CA LEU A 386 30.11 12.61 -15.52
C LEU A 386 31.61 12.85 -15.79
N ARG A 387 32.41 13.10 -14.75
CA ARG A 387 33.88 13.22 -14.90
C ARG A 387 34.49 11.92 -15.44
N LYS A 388 34.09 10.77 -14.89
CA LYS A 388 34.56 9.45 -15.34
C LYS A 388 34.08 9.12 -16.76
N LEU A 389 32.86 9.50 -17.14
CA LEU A 389 32.36 9.39 -18.51
C LEU A 389 33.24 10.16 -19.51
N VAL A 390 33.59 11.41 -19.21
CA VAL A 390 34.51 12.19 -20.06
C VAL A 390 35.89 11.53 -20.12
N GLY A 391 36.35 10.97 -18.99
CA GLY A 391 37.59 10.21 -18.96
C GLY A 391 37.58 8.99 -19.89
N PHE A 392 36.48 8.24 -19.89
CA PHE A 392 36.25 7.10 -20.79
C PHE A 392 36.23 7.54 -22.26
N LEU A 393 35.58 8.66 -22.59
CA LEU A 393 35.59 9.21 -23.96
C LEU A 393 36.99 9.64 -24.41
N ALA A 394 37.81 10.18 -23.50
CA ALA A 394 39.19 10.53 -23.77
C ALA A 394 40.04 9.30 -24.13
N GLU A 395 39.89 8.21 -23.38
CA GLU A 395 40.60 6.95 -23.62
C GLU A 395 40.22 6.34 -24.98
N ARG A 396 38.96 6.51 -25.38
CA ARG A 396 38.46 6.13 -26.72
C ARG A 396 38.83 7.12 -27.83
N LYS A 397 39.53 8.21 -27.50
CA LYS A 397 39.97 9.26 -28.45
C LYS A 397 38.80 9.90 -29.20
N ALA A 398 37.68 10.15 -28.51
CA ALA A 398 36.58 10.91 -29.09
C ALA A 398 37.07 12.31 -29.55
N PRO A 399 36.83 12.71 -30.81
CA PRO A 399 37.39 13.94 -31.38
C PRO A 399 36.64 15.18 -30.91
N VAL A 400 35.36 15.05 -30.54
CA VAL A 400 34.52 16.13 -30.03
C VAL A 400 33.38 15.57 -29.17
N ILE A 401 32.99 16.32 -28.13
CA ILE A 401 31.78 16.08 -27.36
C ILE A 401 30.73 17.11 -27.77
N ASP A 402 29.62 16.63 -28.34
CA ASP A 402 28.43 17.44 -28.57
C ASP A 402 27.62 17.45 -27.27
N LEU A 403 27.64 18.56 -26.53
CA LEU A 403 27.05 18.65 -25.19
C LEU A 403 25.69 19.32 -25.21
N VAL A 404 24.67 18.63 -24.67
CA VAL A 404 23.32 19.17 -24.49
C VAL A 404 22.99 19.29 -23.00
N ALA A 405 22.54 20.46 -22.58
CA ALA A 405 22.11 20.77 -21.23
C ALA A 405 20.96 21.79 -21.26
N ASP A 406 20.20 21.88 -20.18
CA ASP A 406 19.15 22.89 -19.99
C ASP A 406 19.55 23.94 -18.94
N GLU A 407 18.60 24.82 -18.62
CA GLU A 407 18.77 25.91 -17.65
C GLU A 407 18.50 25.48 -16.20
N THR A 408 18.20 24.20 -15.95
CA THR A 408 18.02 23.72 -14.57
C THR A 408 19.32 23.85 -13.80
N ALA A 409 19.23 24.03 -12.48
CA ALA A 409 20.43 24.14 -11.64
C ALA A 409 21.33 22.90 -11.77
N ARG A 410 20.73 21.70 -11.83
CA ARG A 410 21.47 20.45 -12.09
C ARG A 410 22.08 20.43 -13.49
N GLY A 411 21.32 20.77 -14.55
CA GLY A 411 21.80 20.73 -15.93
C GLY A 411 22.94 21.71 -16.19
N ALA A 412 22.82 22.94 -15.69
CA ALA A 412 23.88 23.95 -15.78
C ALA A 412 25.16 23.51 -15.04
N ALA A 413 25.03 22.95 -13.83
CA ALA A 413 26.15 22.41 -13.07
C ALA A 413 26.80 21.21 -13.77
N ALA A 414 26.00 20.30 -14.33
CA ALA A 414 26.47 19.13 -15.05
C ALA A 414 27.24 19.52 -16.32
N ALA A 415 26.73 20.50 -17.06
CA ALA A 415 27.40 21.04 -18.24
C ALA A 415 28.76 21.64 -17.90
N LYS A 416 28.86 22.37 -16.77
CA LYS A 416 30.14 22.89 -16.26
C LYS A 416 31.12 21.75 -15.97
N VAL A 417 30.69 20.71 -15.25
CA VAL A 417 31.52 19.54 -14.93
C VAL A 417 32.05 18.86 -16.20
N VAL A 418 31.19 18.63 -17.20
CA VAL A 418 31.59 18.01 -18.47
C VAL A 418 32.60 18.87 -19.22
N ARG A 419 32.36 20.19 -19.35
CA ARG A 419 33.28 21.12 -20.02
C ARG A 419 34.64 21.18 -19.35
N GLU A 420 34.68 21.27 -18.03
CA GLU A 420 35.93 21.30 -17.27
C GLU A 420 36.71 19.98 -17.39
N ALA A 421 36.02 18.84 -17.33
CA ALA A 421 36.65 17.54 -17.52
C ALA A 421 37.19 17.36 -18.94
N ALA A 422 36.45 17.83 -19.95
CA ALA A 422 36.84 17.75 -21.36
C ALA A 422 38.06 18.64 -21.64
N ALA A 423 38.08 19.85 -21.09
CA ALA A 423 39.22 20.77 -21.19
C ALA A 423 40.51 20.16 -20.59
N ARG A 424 40.43 19.51 -19.42
CA ARG A 424 41.58 18.81 -18.80
C ARG A 424 42.13 17.66 -19.66
N ARG A 425 41.31 17.10 -20.55
CA ARG A 425 41.67 15.98 -21.45
C ARG A 425 41.87 16.41 -22.90
N ASN A 426 41.85 17.72 -23.18
CA ASN A 426 41.96 18.30 -24.52
C ASN A 426 40.90 17.78 -25.52
N ILE A 427 39.67 17.53 -25.06
CA ILE A 427 38.54 17.19 -25.95
C ILE A 427 37.72 18.46 -26.20
N PRO A 428 37.57 18.90 -27.46
CA PRO A 428 36.66 19.98 -27.82
C PRO A 428 35.22 19.68 -27.40
N VAL A 429 34.51 20.69 -26.90
CA VAL A 429 33.07 20.63 -26.64
C VAL A 429 32.38 21.57 -27.62
N ALA A 430 31.45 21.03 -28.41
CA ALA A 430 30.71 21.77 -29.42
C ALA A 430 29.22 21.86 -29.07
N ALA A 431 28.57 22.90 -29.60
CA ALA A 431 27.12 23.00 -29.67
C ALA A 431 26.72 22.66 -31.11
N GLY A 432 26.46 21.39 -31.40
CA GLY A 432 26.17 20.96 -32.77
C GLY A 432 25.96 19.46 -32.91
N GLN A 433 25.64 19.03 -34.12
CA GLN A 433 25.60 17.60 -34.49
C GLN A 433 26.86 17.29 -35.28
N SER A 434 27.86 16.71 -34.64
CA SER A 434 29.10 16.31 -35.30
C SER A 434 28.98 14.87 -35.80
N PRO A 435 29.24 14.58 -37.09
CA PRO A 435 29.18 13.21 -37.62
C PRO A 435 30.05 12.24 -36.82
N ASP A 436 31.27 12.66 -36.49
CA ASP A 436 32.25 11.89 -35.71
C ASP A 436 32.27 12.26 -34.22
N GLY A 437 31.22 12.89 -33.69
CA GLY A 437 31.14 13.29 -32.28
C GLY A 437 30.64 12.18 -31.34
N ALA A 438 30.76 12.44 -30.04
CA ALA A 438 29.97 11.77 -29.01
C ALA A 438 28.89 12.73 -28.49
N LEU A 439 27.61 12.36 -28.58
CA LEU A 439 26.54 13.15 -27.97
C LEU A 439 26.52 12.89 -26.47
N VAL A 440 26.56 13.93 -25.65
CA VAL A 440 26.45 13.83 -24.19
C VAL A 440 25.28 14.69 -23.72
N VAL A 441 24.23 14.04 -23.21
CA VAL A 441 23.01 14.71 -22.75
C VAL A 441 22.99 14.75 -21.23
N VAL A 442 23.00 15.96 -20.66
CA VAL A 442 22.99 16.22 -19.20
C VAL A 442 21.86 17.17 -18.78
N SER A 443 20.78 17.19 -19.54
CA SER A 443 19.55 17.94 -19.23
C SER A 443 18.60 17.15 -18.33
N GLY A 444 17.48 17.75 -17.96
CA GLY A 444 16.27 17.11 -17.44
C GLY A 444 15.50 16.32 -18.52
N TRP A 445 14.36 15.78 -18.13
CA TRP A 445 13.64 14.75 -18.89
C TRP A 445 13.04 15.27 -20.19
N ASP A 446 12.43 16.45 -20.19
CA ASP A 446 11.77 17.01 -21.38
C ASP A 446 12.78 17.27 -22.52
N LEU A 447 13.86 18.01 -22.22
CA LEU A 447 14.90 18.27 -23.22
C LEU A 447 15.67 17.00 -23.58
N GLY A 448 15.89 16.10 -22.62
CA GLY A 448 16.56 14.81 -22.86
C GLY A 448 15.78 13.94 -23.84
N TYR A 449 14.46 13.84 -23.66
CA TYR A 449 13.56 13.15 -24.57
C TYR A 449 13.60 13.74 -25.98
N ARG A 450 13.44 15.07 -26.11
CA ARG A 450 13.46 15.73 -27.43
C ARG A 450 14.80 15.53 -28.13
N THR A 451 15.90 15.66 -27.40
CA THR A 451 17.26 15.48 -27.92
C THR A 451 17.48 14.05 -28.42
N MET A 452 17.08 13.04 -27.65
CA MET A 452 17.22 11.64 -28.07
C MET A 452 16.33 11.31 -29.28
N ARG A 453 15.11 11.86 -29.33
CA ARG A 453 14.21 11.72 -30.48
C ARG A 453 14.81 12.33 -31.74
N ASP A 454 15.36 13.54 -31.62
CA ASP A 454 15.93 14.28 -32.74
C ASP A 454 17.24 13.61 -33.21
N ALA A 455 18.05 13.05 -32.28
CA ALA A 455 19.22 12.24 -32.60
C ALA A 455 18.84 10.95 -33.34
N ALA A 456 17.78 10.26 -32.91
CA ALA A 456 17.27 9.07 -33.58
C ALA A 456 16.79 9.38 -35.00
N ALA A 457 16.14 10.52 -35.21
CA ALA A 457 15.73 10.98 -36.54
C ALA A 457 16.96 11.28 -37.41
N ALA A 458 17.94 12.01 -36.89
CA ALA A 458 19.16 12.35 -37.62
C ALA A 458 19.96 11.11 -38.06
N GLN A 459 20.07 10.09 -37.19
CA GLN A 459 20.77 8.84 -37.49
C GLN A 459 20.13 8.01 -38.61
N ARG A 460 18.84 8.20 -38.91
CA ARG A 460 18.16 7.55 -40.04
C ARG A 460 18.53 8.20 -41.39
N GLU A 461 18.86 9.48 -41.37
CA GLU A 461 19.17 10.25 -42.58
C GLU A 461 20.67 10.23 -42.89
N ARG A 462 21.51 10.28 -41.86
CA ARG A 462 22.97 10.36 -42.02
C ARG A 462 23.69 9.74 -40.82
N PRO A 463 24.91 9.20 -41.00
CA PRO A 463 25.74 8.76 -39.89
C PRO A 463 26.10 9.96 -39.01
N THR A 464 25.51 10.04 -37.82
CA THR A 464 25.83 11.05 -36.80
C THR A 464 26.15 10.39 -35.47
N TYR A 465 27.05 11.03 -34.71
CA TYR A 465 27.52 10.57 -33.41
C TYR A 465 28.27 9.24 -33.46
N GLY A 466 29.28 9.15 -34.32
CA GLY A 466 30.09 7.93 -34.51
C GLY A 466 30.74 7.38 -33.23
N TYR A 467 30.88 8.18 -32.17
CA TYR A 467 31.42 7.74 -30.87
C TYR A 467 30.35 7.37 -29.84
N GLY A 468 29.08 7.44 -30.21
CA GLY A 468 27.94 6.98 -29.43
C GLY A 468 27.09 8.11 -28.83
N LEU A 469 25.94 7.71 -28.29
CA LEU A 469 25.01 8.56 -27.56
C LEU A 469 25.14 8.26 -26.07
N TYR A 470 25.40 9.28 -25.27
CA TYR A 470 25.57 9.16 -23.83
C TYR A 470 24.55 10.02 -23.09
N ALA A 471 23.91 9.45 -22.08
CA ALA A 471 22.95 10.15 -21.24
C ALA A 471 23.48 10.21 -19.79
N ALA A 472 23.12 11.28 -19.08
CA ALA A 472 23.37 11.39 -17.65
C ALA A 472 22.68 10.26 -16.86
N PRO A 473 23.17 9.91 -15.65
CA PRO A 473 22.62 8.81 -14.85
C PRO A 473 21.10 8.89 -14.66
N TRP A 474 20.56 10.08 -14.39
CA TRP A 474 19.13 10.30 -14.13
C TRP A 474 18.23 10.22 -15.37
N LEU A 475 18.81 10.11 -16.57
CA LEU A 475 18.09 9.92 -17.83
C LEU A 475 17.90 8.44 -18.18
N LEU A 476 18.35 7.50 -17.33
CA LEU A 476 18.01 6.09 -17.44
C LEU A 476 16.53 5.86 -17.05
N HIS A 477 15.66 6.17 -18.01
CA HIS A 477 14.21 6.05 -17.90
C HIS A 477 13.64 5.64 -19.27
N GLY A 478 12.71 4.67 -19.27
CA GLY A 478 12.21 3.97 -20.46
C GLY A 478 11.87 4.90 -21.64
N PRO A 479 10.98 5.89 -21.48
CA PRO A 479 10.58 6.83 -22.55
C PRO A 479 11.71 7.60 -23.20
N ILE A 480 12.86 7.74 -22.54
CA ILE A 480 14.00 8.50 -23.04
C ILE A 480 14.98 7.58 -23.76
N VAL A 481 15.42 6.50 -23.10
CA VAL A 481 16.47 5.61 -23.65
C VAL A 481 15.95 4.70 -24.76
N ASN A 482 14.63 4.46 -24.83
CA ASN A 482 13.99 3.72 -25.93
C ASN A 482 13.72 4.55 -27.19
N LEU A 483 14.17 5.81 -27.27
CA LEU A 483 14.02 6.58 -28.51
C LEU A 483 15.07 6.24 -29.56
N VAL A 484 16.22 5.73 -29.11
CA VAL A 484 17.41 5.44 -29.92
C VAL A 484 17.70 3.94 -29.85
N ALA A 485 18.36 3.41 -30.89
CA ALA A 485 18.70 1.99 -30.93
C ALA A 485 19.63 1.57 -29.77
N SER A 486 20.54 2.45 -29.37
CA SER A 486 21.45 2.25 -28.25
C SER A 486 21.87 3.60 -27.64
N SER A 487 21.92 3.65 -26.31
CA SER A 487 22.51 4.75 -25.55
C SER A 487 23.36 4.21 -24.39
N SER A 488 24.37 4.96 -23.97
CA SER A 488 25.29 4.59 -22.90
C SER A 488 25.14 5.51 -21.70
N ILE A 489 25.08 4.95 -20.48
CA ILE A 489 24.82 5.68 -19.26
C ILE A 489 25.87 5.30 -18.20
N PRO A 490 26.55 6.26 -17.55
CA PRO A 490 27.42 5.96 -16.43
C PRO A 490 26.58 5.71 -15.17
N LEU A 491 26.64 4.49 -14.60
CA LEU A 491 25.88 4.12 -13.40
C LEU A 491 26.81 3.53 -12.32
N ARG A 492 26.35 3.60 -11.07
CA ARG A 492 27.01 3.01 -9.89
C ARG A 492 26.36 1.72 -9.40
N PHE A 493 25.25 1.33 -10.00
CA PHE A 493 24.51 0.12 -9.68
C PHE A 493 24.19 -0.60 -10.98
N ASP A 494 24.00 -1.93 -10.91
CA ASP A 494 23.52 -2.71 -12.04
C ASP A 494 21.98 -2.81 -11.96
N PRO A 495 21.22 -2.30 -12.96
CA PRO A 495 19.76 -2.40 -12.96
C PRO A 495 19.21 -3.83 -12.93
N ARG A 496 20.07 -4.85 -13.12
CA ARG A 496 19.73 -6.28 -13.08
C ARG A 496 19.97 -6.92 -11.72
N GLU A 497 20.59 -6.22 -10.77
CA GLU A 497 20.77 -6.71 -9.41
C GLU A 497 19.44 -6.76 -8.64
N GLN A 498 19.38 -7.63 -7.64
CA GLN A 498 18.15 -7.95 -6.90
C GLN A 498 17.43 -6.71 -6.36
N LEU A 499 18.15 -5.73 -5.82
CA LEU A 499 17.54 -4.51 -5.27
C LEU A 499 16.90 -3.63 -6.35
N ALA A 500 17.56 -3.46 -7.49
CA ALA A 500 17.03 -2.69 -8.61
C ALA A 500 15.81 -3.38 -9.23
N VAL A 501 15.86 -4.70 -9.39
CA VAL A 501 14.71 -5.50 -9.86
C VAL A 501 13.55 -5.43 -8.86
N SER A 502 13.82 -5.51 -7.56
CA SER A 502 12.79 -5.40 -6.53
C SER A 502 12.10 -4.04 -6.57
N TYR A 503 12.85 -2.97 -6.78
CA TYR A 503 12.29 -1.64 -6.98
C TYR A 503 11.44 -1.55 -8.26
N ALA A 504 11.93 -2.07 -9.39
CA ALA A 504 11.19 -2.09 -10.65
C ALA A 504 9.85 -2.86 -10.53
N VAL A 505 9.85 -4.00 -9.83
CA VAL A 505 8.61 -4.74 -9.50
C VAL A 505 7.69 -3.91 -8.59
N THR A 506 8.26 -3.24 -7.59
CA THR A 506 7.48 -2.42 -6.63
C THR A 506 6.79 -1.25 -7.32
N VAL A 507 7.49 -0.52 -8.19
CA VAL A 507 6.90 0.59 -8.98
C VAL A 507 5.85 0.07 -9.95
N GLY A 508 6.17 -0.98 -10.72
CA GLY A 508 5.22 -1.55 -11.67
C GLY A 508 3.93 -2.05 -11.01
N ASN A 509 4.03 -2.69 -9.84
CA ASN A 509 2.86 -3.13 -9.07
C ASN A 509 2.11 -1.96 -8.40
N GLY A 510 2.85 -1.00 -7.85
CA GLY A 510 2.28 0.10 -7.07
C GLY A 510 1.67 1.23 -7.90
N PHE A 511 2.04 1.34 -9.19
CA PHE A 511 1.62 2.43 -10.05
C PHE A 511 1.30 2.00 -11.49
N GLY A 512 0.50 0.93 -11.66
CA GLY A 512 -0.14 0.63 -12.95
C GLY A 512 0.83 0.33 -14.11
N GLY A 513 1.99 -0.25 -13.83
CA GLY A 513 3.00 -0.64 -14.82
C GLY A 513 4.08 0.40 -15.10
N GLU A 514 4.15 1.49 -14.33
CA GLU A 514 5.17 2.54 -14.48
C GLU A 514 6.60 1.98 -14.44
N SER A 515 7.46 2.50 -15.31
CA SER A 515 8.89 2.19 -15.34
C SER A 515 9.64 2.82 -14.18
N PRO A 516 10.70 2.16 -13.66
CA PRO A 516 11.55 2.76 -12.65
C PRO A 516 12.31 3.98 -13.18
N SER A 517 12.72 4.83 -12.24
CA SER A 517 13.63 5.95 -12.44
C SER A 517 14.75 5.91 -11.41
N VAL A 518 15.92 6.46 -11.74
CA VAL A 518 17.07 6.49 -10.82
C VAL A 518 16.76 7.34 -9.57
N ALA A 519 16.08 8.47 -9.75
CA ALA A 519 15.70 9.34 -8.63
C ALA A 519 14.69 8.65 -7.70
N GLY A 520 13.72 7.92 -8.25
CA GLY A 520 12.78 7.13 -7.46
C GLY A 520 13.46 5.96 -6.75
N PHE A 521 14.41 5.28 -7.39
CA PHE A 521 15.17 4.19 -6.74
C PHE A 521 16.00 4.70 -5.57
N ARG A 522 16.66 5.86 -5.75
CA ARG A 522 17.39 6.55 -4.68
C ARG A 522 16.48 6.88 -3.50
N ASN A 523 15.28 7.39 -3.75
CA ASN A 523 14.32 7.71 -2.68
C ASN A 523 13.66 6.47 -2.06
N TRP A 524 13.49 5.40 -2.83
CA TRP A 524 13.03 4.10 -2.34
C TRP A 524 14.08 3.46 -1.41
N LEU A 525 15.38 3.59 -1.71
CA LEU A 525 16.47 3.11 -0.84
C LEU A 525 16.77 4.06 0.34
N GLY A 526 16.70 5.37 0.13
CA GLY A 526 16.90 6.41 1.16
C GLY A 526 18.31 6.31 1.74
N ASP A 527 18.44 6.17 3.06
CA ASP A 527 19.75 6.06 3.70
C ASP A 527 20.58 4.86 3.21
N GLN A 528 19.92 3.80 2.74
CA GLN A 528 20.58 2.61 2.20
C GLN A 528 21.25 2.87 0.84
N TRP A 529 20.90 3.95 0.13
CA TRP A 529 21.46 4.28 -1.19
C TRP A 529 23.00 4.26 -1.20
N ARG A 530 23.62 4.80 -0.14
CA ARG A 530 25.08 4.87 -0.01
C ARG A 530 25.77 3.51 0.06
N SER A 531 25.04 2.47 0.43
CA SER A 531 25.56 1.09 0.50
C SER A 531 25.42 0.32 -0.81
N VAL A 532 24.60 0.82 -1.74
CA VAL A 532 24.35 0.21 -3.06
C VAL A 532 25.19 0.88 -4.15
N GLY A 533 25.63 2.12 -3.93
CA GLY A 533 26.50 2.85 -4.85
C GLY A 533 27.92 2.26 -4.94
N GLY A 534 28.20 1.53 -6.01
CA GLY A 534 29.53 1.03 -6.35
C GLY A 534 30.37 2.00 -7.19
N GLU A 535 31.41 1.44 -7.81
CA GLU A 535 32.21 2.15 -8.80
C GLU A 535 31.42 2.43 -10.08
N VAL A 536 31.72 3.54 -10.74
CA VAL A 536 31.04 3.94 -11.98
C VAL A 536 31.41 2.98 -13.10
N GLN A 537 30.43 2.44 -13.80
CA GLN A 537 30.58 1.66 -15.03
C GLN A 537 29.70 2.25 -16.13
N ILE A 538 30.07 2.04 -17.40
CA ILE A 538 29.21 2.37 -18.53
C ILE A 538 28.26 1.20 -18.77
N PHE A 539 26.97 1.49 -18.76
CA PHE A 539 25.92 0.57 -19.15
C PHE A 539 25.34 1.00 -20.48
N ALA A 540 25.14 0.06 -21.40
CA ALA A 540 24.40 0.30 -22.62
C ALA A 540 22.94 -0.09 -22.41
N SER A 541 22.03 0.84 -22.71
CA SER A 541 20.61 0.57 -22.91
C SER A 541 20.37 0.32 -24.39
N ALA A 542 19.82 -0.84 -24.73
CA ALA A 542 19.51 -1.21 -26.11
C ALA A 542 18.06 -1.69 -26.22
N GLN A 543 17.39 -1.30 -27.30
CA GLN A 543 16.05 -1.80 -27.61
C GLN A 543 16.10 -3.26 -28.05
N VAL A 544 15.14 -4.04 -27.59
CA VAL A 544 14.93 -5.43 -28.00
C VAL A 544 13.59 -5.51 -28.73
N ASN A 545 13.62 -5.25 -30.03
CA ASN A 545 12.45 -5.42 -30.89
C ASN A 545 12.45 -6.86 -31.45
N ALA A 546 11.57 -7.71 -30.91
CA ALA A 546 11.24 -9.00 -31.53
C ALA A 546 9.98 -8.82 -32.40
N MET A 547 9.89 -9.55 -33.54
CA MET A 547 8.64 -9.56 -34.32
C MET A 547 7.51 -10.09 -33.42
N PRO A 548 6.43 -9.30 -33.19
CA PRO A 548 5.30 -9.77 -32.41
C PRO A 548 4.60 -10.89 -33.18
N MET A 549 4.38 -12.03 -32.53
CA MET A 549 3.51 -13.09 -33.06
C MET A 549 2.06 -12.62 -33.03
N TYR A 550 1.26 -12.99 -34.04
CA TYR A 550 -0.14 -12.61 -34.08
C TYR A 550 -0.94 -13.31 -32.96
N PRO A 551 -2.07 -12.75 -32.49
CA PRO A 551 -2.86 -13.29 -31.37
C PRO A 551 -3.30 -14.76 -31.50
N ASN A 552 -3.27 -15.31 -32.72
CA ASN A 552 -3.70 -16.67 -33.03
C ASN A 552 -2.55 -17.60 -33.44
N GLU A 553 -1.30 -17.14 -33.35
CA GLU A 553 -0.14 -17.98 -33.64
C GLU A 553 0.28 -18.80 -32.40
N PRO A 554 0.67 -20.06 -32.57
CA PRO A 554 1.08 -20.91 -31.45
C PRO A 554 2.37 -20.38 -30.81
N HIS A 555 2.26 -19.88 -29.58
CA HIS A 555 3.41 -19.42 -28.82
C HIS A 555 4.26 -20.60 -28.31
N PRO A 556 5.60 -20.48 -28.34
CA PRO A 556 6.48 -21.42 -27.66
C PRO A 556 6.11 -21.54 -26.17
N PRO A 557 6.21 -22.74 -25.56
CA PRO A 557 5.96 -22.91 -24.13
C PRO A 557 6.77 -21.92 -23.28
N GLY A 558 6.09 -21.14 -22.44
CA GLY A 558 6.72 -20.14 -21.56
C GLY A 558 6.68 -18.69 -22.06
N MET A 559 6.16 -18.42 -23.26
CA MET A 559 5.89 -17.05 -23.72
C MET A 559 4.51 -16.57 -23.24
N VAL A 560 4.48 -15.51 -22.44
CA VAL A 560 3.25 -14.91 -21.90
C VAL A 560 2.56 -14.06 -22.98
N MET A 561 1.26 -14.26 -23.18
CA MET A 561 0.44 -13.53 -24.17
C MET A 561 0.31 -12.03 -23.86
N ALA A 562 0.38 -11.67 -22.57
CA ALA A 562 0.30 -10.30 -22.09
C ALA A 562 1.70 -9.78 -21.78
N ARG A 563 2.04 -8.59 -22.30
CA ARG A 563 3.32 -7.94 -22.00
C ARG A 563 3.31 -7.50 -20.54
N ASP A 564 4.09 -8.17 -19.70
CA ASP A 564 4.34 -7.81 -18.32
C ASP A 564 5.77 -7.27 -18.20
N TYR A 565 5.90 -5.95 -18.03
CA TYR A 565 7.20 -5.29 -17.91
C TYR A 565 7.68 -5.20 -16.45
N ARG A 566 6.94 -5.76 -15.49
CA ARG A 566 7.33 -5.72 -14.07
C ARG A 566 8.71 -6.34 -13.87
N GLY A 567 9.57 -5.61 -13.17
CA GLY A 567 10.96 -6.02 -12.92
C GLY A 567 11.96 -5.64 -14.02
N GLN A 568 11.51 -5.09 -15.16
CA GLN A 568 12.40 -4.53 -16.18
C GLN A 568 12.65 -3.05 -15.89
N TRP A 569 13.91 -2.60 -16.01
CA TRP A 569 14.22 -1.18 -15.86
C TRP A 569 13.78 -0.35 -17.06
N VAL A 570 13.97 -0.93 -18.24
CA VAL A 570 13.62 -0.32 -19.53
C VAL A 570 12.67 -1.30 -20.21
N PRO A 571 11.37 -1.01 -20.31
CA PRO A 571 10.43 -1.86 -21.03
C PRO A 571 10.91 -2.09 -22.46
N GLU A 572 10.81 -3.33 -22.95
CA GLU A 572 11.25 -3.70 -24.32
C GLU A 572 12.73 -3.40 -24.59
N GLY A 573 13.53 -3.26 -23.53
CA GLY A 573 14.95 -2.97 -23.61
C GLY A 573 15.76 -3.85 -22.67
N THR A 574 17.07 -3.78 -22.83
CA THR A 574 18.03 -4.37 -21.90
C THR A 574 19.08 -3.35 -21.52
N VAL A 575 19.51 -3.40 -20.26
CA VAL A 575 20.60 -2.57 -19.75
C VAL A 575 21.73 -3.48 -19.33
N VAL A 576 22.89 -3.38 -20.00
CA VAL A 576 24.02 -4.28 -19.78
C VAL A 576 25.32 -3.48 -19.58
N PRO A 577 26.23 -3.91 -18.69
CA PRO A 577 27.51 -3.28 -18.52
C PRO A 577 28.36 -3.51 -19.78
N VAL A 578 28.93 -2.43 -20.31
CA VAL A 578 29.81 -2.44 -21.49
C VAL A 578 31.21 -1.93 -21.17
N SER A 579 31.48 -1.59 -19.90
CA SER A 579 32.81 -1.32 -19.40
C SER A 579 33.06 -2.04 -18.07
N VAL A 580 34.33 -2.23 -17.76
CA VAL A 580 34.77 -2.46 -16.37
C VAL A 580 34.58 -1.17 -15.55
N PRO A 581 34.67 -1.21 -14.21
CA PRO A 581 34.74 -0.01 -13.38
C PRO A 581 35.70 1.03 -13.94
N LEU A 582 35.19 2.25 -14.15
CA LEU A 582 35.96 3.38 -14.65
C LEU A 582 36.91 3.86 -13.57
N LYS A 583 38.16 4.08 -13.96
CA LYS A 583 39.18 4.63 -13.07
C LYS A 583 38.89 6.09 -12.76
N SER A 584 39.30 6.50 -11.56
CA SER A 584 39.29 7.89 -11.08
C SER A 584 40.08 8.82 -11.99
#